data_AF-A0A7V6ZPI2-F1
#
_entry.id   AF-A0A7V6ZPI2-F1
#
_cell.length_a   1.000
_cell.length_b   1.000
_cell.length_c   1.000
_cell.angle_alpha   90.00
_cell.angle_beta   90.00
_cell.angle_gamma   90.00
#
_symmetry.space_group_name_H-M   'P 1'
#
loop_
_entity.id
_entity.type
_entity.pdbx_description
1 polymer ?
#
loop_
_entity_poly.entity_id
_entity_poly.type
_entity_poly.pdbx_seq_one_letter_code
_entity_poly.pdbx_strand_id
1 'polypeptide(L)'
;MKVYEEEDLLILGYVLKENLIDLILGRFVKGRLEKAGSVPTGRIKEEILAFAAKHPSAPLFPEPKEAVWMEPKLVGKVRYMMKTEKGGLRQPVFIGLRDDKFAEDLFA
;
A
#
# COMPACT_ATOMS: atom_id res chain seq x y z
N MET A 1 -16.71 14.07 -17.15
CA MET A 1 -15.29 13.62 -17.07
C MET A 1 -15.05 13.13 -15.65
N LYS A 2 -14.68 11.86 -15.44
CA LYS A 2 -14.32 11.39 -14.09
C LYS A 2 -12.92 11.91 -13.78
N VAL A 3 -12.81 12.80 -12.78
CA VAL A 3 -11.53 13.27 -12.27
C VAL A 3 -11.01 12.19 -11.34
N TYR A 4 -9.79 11.71 -11.61
CA TYR A 4 -9.08 10.78 -10.74
C TYR A 4 -7.84 11.50 -10.21
N GLU A 5 -7.46 11.17 -9.00
CA GLU A 5 -6.22 11.60 -8.36
C GLU A 5 -5.22 10.44 -8.36
N GLU A 6 -3.94 10.77 -8.29
CA GLU A 6 -2.85 9.81 -8.10
C GLU A 6 -2.04 10.17 -6.87
N GLU A 7 -1.61 9.15 -6.13
CA GLU A 7 -0.78 9.32 -4.93
C GLU A 7 0.23 8.17 -4.85
N ASP A 8 1.44 8.51 -4.43
CA ASP A 8 2.47 7.54 -4.10
C ASP A 8 2.29 7.13 -2.64
N LEU A 9 2.18 5.82 -2.41
CA LEU A 9 1.86 5.24 -1.11
C LEU A 9 2.85 4.13 -0.78
N LEU A 10 3.12 3.97 0.51
CA LEU A 10 3.89 2.85 1.01
C LEU A 10 3.11 1.55 0.88
N ILE A 11 3.79 0.48 0.49
CA ILE A 11 3.25 -0.86 0.56
C ILE A 11 3.72 -1.48 1.88
N LEU A 12 2.76 -1.69 2.78
CA LEU A 12 3.03 -2.07 4.17
C LEU A 12 2.98 -3.59 4.40
N GLY A 13 2.40 -4.31 3.45
CA GLY A 13 2.13 -5.73 3.54
C GLY A 13 0.98 -6.11 2.64
N TYR A 14 0.48 -7.32 2.83
CA TYR A 14 -0.63 -7.85 2.05
C TYR A 14 -1.48 -8.84 2.84
N VAL A 15 -2.72 -9.03 2.38
CA VAL A 15 -3.55 -10.18 2.74
C VAL A 15 -3.58 -11.13 1.55
N LEU A 16 -3.24 -12.39 1.77
CA LEU A 16 -3.33 -13.42 0.74
C LEU A 16 -4.80 -13.74 0.44
N LYS A 17 -5.16 -13.75 -0.84
CA LYS A 17 -6.42 -14.29 -1.35
C LYS A 17 -6.09 -15.42 -2.33
N GLU A 18 -7.10 -16.15 -2.82
CA GLU A 18 -6.89 -17.32 -3.70
C GLU A 18 -5.95 -17.01 -4.88
N ASN A 19 -6.35 -16.09 -5.75
CA ASN A 19 -5.62 -15.79 -6.99
C ASN A 19 -4.90 -14.44 -7.00
N LEU A 20 -5.01 -13.67 -5.92
CA LEU A 20 -4.47 -12.31 -5.81
C LEU A 20 -3.99 -12.01 -4.40
N ILE A 21 -3.39 -10.85 -4.22
CA ILE A 21 -3.12 -10.27 -2.91
C ILE A 21 -3.88 -8.96 -2.77
N ASP A 22 -4.35 -8.65 -1.56
CA ASP A 22 -4.84 -7.32 -1.22
C ASP A 22 -3.71 -6.54 -0.56
N LEU A 23 -3.15 -5.56 -1.27
CA LEU A 23 -2.06 -4.75 -0.76
C LEU A 23 -2.56 -3.79 0.30
N ILE A 24 -1.86 -3.72 1.42
CA ILE A 24 -2.14 -2.75 2.48
C ILE A 24 -1.27 -1.53 2.23
N LEU A 25 -1.92 -0.36 2.07
CA LEU A 25 -1.26 0.87 1.69
C LEU A 25 -1.18 1.85 2.86
N GLY A 26 -0.07 2.57 2.93
CA GLY A 26 0.25 3.54 3.97
C GLY A 26 0.65 4.90 3.43
N ARG A 27 0.49 5.92 4.27
CA ARG A 27 0.96 7.29 4.02
C ARG A 27 1.48 7.89 5.32
N PHE A 28 2.36 8.87 5.25
CA PHE A 28 2.68 9.70 6.41
C PHE A 28 1.74 10.90 6.49
N VAL A 29 1.20 11.14 7.68
CA VAL A 29 0.42 12.33 8.03
C VAL A 29 1.02 12.92 9.29
N LYS A 30 1.62 14.12 9.20
CA LYS A 30 2.27 14.80 10.33
C LYS A 30 3.31 13.89 11.03
N GLY A 31 4.13 13.20 10.23
CA GLY A 31 5.15 12.26 10.73
C GLY A 31 4.62 10.94 11.30
N ARG A 32 3.31 10.66 11.22
CA ARG A 32 2.72 9.39 11.67
C ARG A 32 2.29 8.54 10.48
N LEU A 33 2.58 7.24 10.54
CA LEU A 33 2.12 6.29 9.54
C LEU A 33 0.62 6.03 9.70
N GLU A 34 -0.16 6.30 8.67
CA GLU A 34 -1.60 6.06 8.62
C GLU A 34 -1.95 5.09 7.49
N LYS A 35 -2.97 4.27 7.72
CA LYS A 35 -3.50 3.33 6.72
C LYS A 35 -4.29 4.10 5.66
N ALA A 36 -3.83 4.07 4.42
CA ALA A 36 -4.47 4.73 3.27
C ALA A 36 -5.62 3.89 2.68
N GLY A 37 -5.56 2.56 2.82
CA GLY A 37 -6.56 1.65 2.30
C GLY A 37 -5.95 0.31 1.90
N SER A 38 -6.69 -0.44 1.10
CA SER A 38 -6.17 -1.64 0.44
C SER A 38 -6.58 -1.70 -1.02
N VAL A 39 -5.80 -2.42 -1.82
CA VAL A 39 -6.06 -2.59 -3.25
C VAL A 39 -5.71 -4.02 -3.71
N PRO A 40 -6.66 -4.74 -4.32
CA PRO A 40 -6.38 -6.07 -4.86
C PRO A 40 -5.51 -5.98 -6.11
N THR A 41 -4.49 -6.82 -6.19
CA THR A 41 -3.66 -6.98 -7.39
C THR A 41 -3.10 -8.40 -7.48
N GLY A 42 -3.04 -8.93 -8.71
CA GLY A 42 -2.33 -10.17 -9.02
C GLY A 42 -1.01 -9.96 -9.77
N ARG A 43 -0.79 -8.76 -10.33
CA ARG A 43 0.31 -8.51 -11.29
C ARG A 43 1.70 -8.49 -10.69
N ILE A 44 1.80 -8.16 -9.40
CA ILE A 44 3.05 -8.06 -8.65
C ILE A 44 3.07 -9.00 -7.45
N LYS A 45 2.21 -10.03 -7.46
CA LYS A 45 2.04 -10.94 -6.33
C LYS A 45 3.36 -11.59 -5.94
N GLU A 46 4.05 -12.17 -6.91
CA GLU A 46 5.30 -12.90 -6.70
C GLU A 46 6.40 -11.99 -6.16
N GLU A 47 6.49 -10.77 -6.68
CA GLU A 47 7.47 -9.76 -6.24
C GLU A 47 7.22 -9.32 -4.79
N ILE A 48 5.96 -9.06 -4.44
CA ILE A 48 5.57 -8.68 -3.07
C ILE A 48 5.79 -9.83 -2.08
N LEU A 49 5.43 -11.06 -2.45
CA LEU A 49 5.68 -12.25 -1.63
C LEU A 49 7.19 -12.45 -1.38
N ALA A 50 7.99 -12.34 -2.45
CA ALA A 50 9.45 -12.49 -2.35
C ALA A 50 10.08 -11.38 -1.50
N PHE A 51 9.60 -10.14 -1.62
CA PHE A 51 10.06 -9.02 -0.80
C PHE A 51 9.69 -9.23 0.67
N ALA A 52 8.42 -9.53 0.97
CA ALA A 52 7.95 -9.73 2.33
C ALA A 52 8.69 -10.85 3.07
N ALA A 53 9.02 -11.94 2.37
CA ALA A 53 9.81 -13.03 2.95
C ALA A 53 11.23 -12.61 3.35
N LYS A 54 11.83 -11.66 2.62
CA LYS A 54 13.18 -11.12 2.92
C LYS A 54 13.17 -9.98 3.92
N HIS A 55 12.04 -9.27 4.02
CA HIS A 55 11.89 -8.04 4.80
C HIS A 55 10.66 -8.11 5.72
N PRO A 56 10.57 -9.08 6.65
CA PRO A 56 9.41 -9.20 7.53
C PRO A 56 9.35 -8.05 8.53
N SER A 57 8.15 -7.70 8.97
CA SER A 57 7.93 -6.73 10.06
C SER A 57 6.96 -7.29 11.09
N ALA A 58 7.04 -6.76 12.32
CA ALA A 58 5.92 -6.84 13.27
C ALA A 58 4.67 -6.16 12.68
N PRO A 59 3.46 -6.49 13.18
CA PRO A 59 2.23 -5.84 12.73
C PRO A 59 2.30 -4.31 12.82
N LEU A 60 2.13 -3.65 11.68
CA LEU A 60 2.12 -2.17 11.60
C LEU A 60 0.78 -1.59 12.05
N PHE A 61 -0.30 -2.37 11.90
CA PHE A 61 -1.63 -2.05 12.39
C PHE A 61 -2.26 -3.30 13.04
N PRO A 62 -3.22 -3.13 13.97
CA PRO A 62 -3.88 -4.26 14.62
C PRO A 62 -4.73 -5.11 13.67
N GLU A 63 -5.16 -4.53 12.54
CA GLU A 63 -6.01 -5.20 11.55
C GLU A 63 -5.53 -4.92 10.11
N PRO A 64 -5.68 -5.90 9.19
CA PRO A 64 -6.30 -7.21 9.42
C PRO A 64 -5.35 -8.22 10.07
N LYS A 65 -5.87 -9.13 10.91
CA LYS A 65 -5.04 -10.14 11.62
C LYS A 65 -4.32 -11.13 10.71
N GLU A 66 -4.89 -11.41 9.55
CA GLU A 66 -4.32 -12.30 8.54
C GLU A 66 -3.28 -11.62 7.65
N ALA A 67 -2.96 -10.35 7.89
CA ALA A 67 -1.95 -9.64 7.11
C ALA A 67 -0.55 -10.23 7.32
N VAL A 68 0.17 -10.36 6.22
CA VAL A 68 1.62 -10.50 6.22
C VAL A 68 2.20 -9.08 6.14
N TRP A 69 2.87 -8.67 7.21
CA TRP A 69 3.51 -7.35 7.33
C TRP A 69 4.96 -7.41 6.90
N MET A 70 5.42 -6.35 6.25
CA MET A 70 6.79 -6.22 5.78
C MET A 70 7.33 -4.82 6.08
N GLU A 71 8.66 -4.68 6.03
CA GLU A 71 9.29 -3.37 6.20
C GLU A 71 8.73 -2.39 5.16
N PRO A 72 8.31 -1.17 5.57
CA PRO A 72 7.64 -0.21 4.68
C PRO A 72 8.66 0.51 3.79
N LYS A 73 9.31 -0.23 2.89
CA LYS A 73 10.38 0.26 2.00
C LYS A 73 9.93 0.44 0.55
N LEU A 74 8.89 -0.27 0.14
CA LEU A 74 8.36 -0.21 -1.22
C LEU A 74 7.33 0.91 -1.36
N VAL A 75 7.44 1.65 -2.46
CA VAL A 75 6.48 2.69 -2.86
C VAL A 75 5.71 2.22 -4.08
N GLY A 76 4.39 2.42 -4.06
CA GLY A 76 3.50 2.13 -5.17
C GLY A 76 2.68 3.35 -5.57
N LYS A 77 2.51 3.57 -6.87
CA LYS A 77 1.59 4.58 -7.39
C LYS A 77 0.17 4.02 -7.42
N VAL A 78 -0.76 4.79 -6.86
CA VAL A 78 -2.18 4.41 -6.75
C VAL A 78 -3.04 5.53 -7.30
N ARG A 79 -3.98 5.17 -8.18
CA ARG A 79 -4.99 6.08 -8.72
C ARG A 79 -6.32 5.84 -8.02
N TYR A 80 -7.03 6.89 -7.65
CA TYR A 80 -8.30 6.79 -6.93
C TYR A 80 -9.26 7.92 -7.33
N MET A 81 -10.54 7.81 -6.95
CA MET A 81 -11.57 8.80 -7.33
C MET A 81 -11.56 10.03 -6.42
N MET A 82 -11.46 9.82 -5.10
CA MET A 82 -11.36 10.86 -4.07
C MET A 82 -10.86 10.25 -2.76
N LYS A 83 -10.31 11.07 -1.87
CA LYS A 83 -10.13 10.70 -0.45
C LYS A 83 -11.49 10.74 0.27
N THR A 84 -11.72 9.79 1.17
CA THR A 84 -12.91 9.75 2.02
C THR A 84 -12.72 10.64 3.24
N GLU A 85 -13.80 11.00 3.94
CA GLU A 85 -13.74 11.80 5.18
C GLU A 85 -12.88 11.14 6.27
N LYS A 86 -12.73 9.81 6.23
CA LYS A 86 -11.90 9.03 7.16
C LYS A 86 -10.45 8.85 6.68
N GLY A 87 -10.03 9.55 5.61
CA GLY A 87 -8.67 9.49 5.07
C GLY A 87 -8.37 8.29 4.15
N GLY A 88 -9.33 7.37 3.97
CA GLY A 88 -9.20 6.24 3.05
C GLY A 88 -9.41 6.63 1.58
N LEU A 89 -9.11 5.72 0.64
CA LEU A 89 -9.27 5.94 -0.80
C LEU A 89 -10.57 5.35 -1.35
N ARG A 90 -11.31 6.11 -2.18
CA ARG A 90 -12.49 5.60 -2.89
C ARG A 90 -12.11 5.08 -4.28
N GLN A 91 -12.45 3.82 -4.56
CA GLN A 91 -12.14 3.12 -5.81
C GLN A 91 -10.64 3.19 -6.18
N PRO A 92 -9.72 2.76 -5.28
CA PRO A 92 -8.30 2.75 -5.58
C PRO A 92 -7.96 1.67 -6.61
N VAL A 93 -6.97 1.97 -7.46
CA VAL A 93 -6.39 1.08 -8.45
C VAL A 93 -4.87 1.20 -8.38
N PHE A 94 -4.20 0.06 -8.23
CA PHE A 94 -2.74 0.01 -8.23
C PHE A 94 -2.23 0.19 -9.66
N ILE A 95 -1.34 1.16 -9.86
CA ILE A 95 -0.79 1.50 -11.17
C ILE A 95 0.54 0.78 -11.41
N GLY A 96 1.43 0.81 -10.41
CA GLY A 96 2.76 0.19 -10.51
C GLY A 96 3.64 0.52 -9.30
N LEU A 97 4.75 -0.20 -9.18
CA LEU A 97 5.81 0.13 -8.24
C LEU A 97 6.55 1.41 -8.69
N ARG A 98 7.15 2.09 -7.71
CA ARG A 98 7.94 3.30 -7.91
C ARG A 98 9.38 3.01 -7.54
N ASP A 99 10.13 2.46 -8.49
CA ASP A 99 11.55 2.13 -8.31
C ASP A 99 12.44 3.39 -8.24
N ASP A 100 11.88 4.55 -8.58
CA ASP A 100 12.50 5.87 -8.50
C ASP A 100 12.27 6.58 -7.16
N LYS A 101 11.57 5.93 -6.21
CA LYS A 101 11.26 6.50 -4.89
C LYS A 101 11.57 5.53 -3.76
N PHE A 102 12.03 6.11 -2.66
CA PHE A 102 12.22 5.44 -1.38
C PHE A 102 11.13 5.84 -0.39
N ALA A 103 11.00 5.07 0.68
CA ALA A 103 10.04 5.37 1.73
C ALA A 103 10.30 6.75 2.36
N GLU A 104 11.57 7.09 2.52
CA GLU A 104 12.11 8.35 3.03
C GLU A 104 11.60 9.56 2.23
N ASP A 105 11.35 9.41 0.92
CA ASP A 105 10.84 10.48 0.06
C ASP A 105 9.36 10.83 0.35
N LEU A 106 8.64 9.98 1.08
CA LEU A 106 7.25 10.19 1.48
C LEU A 106 7.13 10.81 2.88
N PHE A 107 8.23 11.01 3.59
CA PHE A 107 8.25 11.73 4.86
C PHE A 107 8.34 13.24 4.56
N ALA A 108 7.19 13.89 4.46
CA ALA A 108 7.07 15.34 4.35
C ALA A 108 6.29 15.93 5.53
#